data_AF-A0AAD6GRB2-F1
#
_entry.id   AF-A0AAD6GRB2-F1
#
_cell.length_a   1.000
_cell.length_b   1.000
_cell.length_c   1.000
_cell.angle_alpha   90.00
_cell.angle_beta   90.00
_cell.angle_gamma   90.00
#
_symmetry.space_group_name_H-M   'P 1'
#
loop_
_entity.id
_entity.type
_entity.pdbx_description
1 polymer ?
#
loop_
_entity_poly.entity_id
_entity_poly.type
_entity_poly.pdbx_seq_one_letter_code
_entity_poly.pdbx_strand_id
1 'polypeptide(L)'
;MRKEKNTASADMTIRYSTTVPESHPERSKLQELIHLQELAGYWKWTEDLLQKVGLDVKRTQRDLEIQYKSLEGDSMSIWNRRYFTYLLATILVGQYFENELDESPDIWELVKEKADIWVQDTTKILAESQQILLQQLIDGVLARAWA
;
A
#
# COMPACT_ATOMS: atom_id res chain seq x y z
N MET A 1 9.51 33.22 75.72
CA MET A 1 8.18 32.89 75.16
C MET A 1 8.36 31.99 73.94
N ARG A 2 7.62 30.85 73.89
CA ARG A 2 7.35 29.92 72.76
C ARG A 2 8.55 29.42 71.91
N LYS A 3 9.03 28.18 72.07
CA LYS A 3 8.59 26.91 71.42
C LYS A 3 8.27 27.02 69.92
N GLU A 4 9.09 26.38 69.08
CA GLU A 4 8.78 25.30 68.10
C GLU A 4 10.08 24.98 67.31
N LYS A 5 10.71 23.79 67.40
CA LYS A 5 10.41 22.49 66.73
C LYS A 5 10.33 22.63 65.20
N ASN A 6 10.91 21.79 64.34
CA ASN A 6 11.76 20.59 64.42
C ASN A 6 12.13 20.22 62.95
N THR A 7 13.27 19.56 62.72
CA THR A 7 13.55 18.43 61.77
C THR A 7 12.77 18.35 60.43
N ALA A 8 13.35 18.07 59.26
CA ALA A 8 14.16 16.91 58.83
C ALA A 8 14.49 17.14 57.32
N SER A 9 15.71 16.87 56.82
CA SER A 9 16.24 15.60 56.31
C SER A 9 15.70 15.14 54.94
N ALA A 10 16.66 14.94 54.03
CA ALA A 10 16.69 14.07 52.86
C ALA A 10 15.62 14.28 51.77
N ASP A 11 16.07 14.64 50.57
CA ASP A 11 15.51 13.97 49.39
C ASP A 11 16.58 13.64 48.36
N MET A 12 16.72 12.34 48.17
CA MET A 12 17.60 11.63 47.28
C MET A 12 16.74 11.26 46.09
N THR A 13 16.70 12.09 45.05
CA THR A 13 15.98 11.74 43.81
C THR A 13 16.97 11.23 42.78
N ILE A 14 17.23 9.93 42.85
CA ILE A 14 17.77 9.15 41.73
C ILE A 14 16.75 9.23 40.60
N ARG A 15 17.05 10.00 39.55
CA ARG A 15 16.30 9.96 38.30
C ARG A 15 16.66 8.68 37.56
N TYR A 16 15.84 7.64 37.72
CA TYR A 16 15.79 6.56 36.76
C TYR A 16 15.10 7.08 35.50
N SER A 17 15.89 7.49 34.51
CA SER A 17 15.41 7.59 33.13
C SER A 17 15.25 6.17 32.59
N THR A 18 14.10 5.56 32.85
CA THR A 18 13.69 4.34 32.17
C THR A 18 13.27 4.74 30.75
N THR A 19 14.19 4.66 29.80
CA THR A 19 13.85 4.60 28.38
C THR A 19 13.16 3.27 28.13
N VAL A 20 11.84 3.28 28.13
CA VAL A 20 11.03 2.18 27.58
C VAL A 20 11.31 2.17 26.08
N PRO A 21 11.83 1.08 25.50
CA PRO A 21 11.88 0.97 24.05
C PRO A 21 10.44 0.91 23.54
N GLU A 22 10.05 1.91 22.73
CA GLU A 22 8.81 1.87 21.94
C GLU A 22 8.90 0.69 20.97
N SER A 23 8.42 -0.48 21.40
CA SER A 23 8.06 -1.54 20.48
C SER A 23 6.74 -1.12 19.82
N HIS A 24 6.82 -0.44 18.68
CA HIS A 24 5.67 -0.34 17.81
C HIS A 24 5.22 -1.77 17.48
N PRO A 25 3.96 -2.16 17.74
CA PRO A 25 3.48 -3.45 17.30
C PRO A 25 3.64 -3.50 15.78
N GLU A 26 4.33 -4.54 15.27
CA GLU A 26 4.39 -4.81 13.84
C GLU A 26 2.96 -4.89 13.32
N ARG A 27 2.61 -4.01 12.38
CA ARG A 27 1.28 -4.01 11.75
C ARG A 27 1.15 -5.29 10.94
N SER A 28 -0.02 -5.90 10.98
CA SER A 28 -0.29 -7.03 10.09
C SER A 28 -0.26 -6.58 8.64
N LYS A 29 -0.01 -7.52 7.72
CA LYS A 29 0.10 -7.23 6.29
C LYS A 29 -1.14 -6.53 5.75
N LEU A 30 -2.31 -6.98 6.21
CA LEU A 30 -3.59 -6.35 5.91
C LEU A 30 -3.63 -4.89 6.37
N GLN A 31 -3.22 -4.63 7.62
CA GLN A 31 -3.18 -3.28 8.17
C GLN A 31 -2.21 -2.36 7.42
N GLU A 32 -1.07 -2.88 6.97
CA GLU A 32 -0.13 -2.14 6.12
C GLU A 32 -0.77 -1.75 4.79
N LEU A 33 -1.42 -2.70 4.10
CA LEU A 33 -2.10 -2.43 2.84
C LEU A 33 -3.26 -1.46 2.99
N ILE A 34 -4.06 -1.57 4.06
CA ILE A 34 -5.12 -0.61 4.38
C ILE A 34 -4.56 0.79 4.60
N HIS A 35 -3.42 0.93 5.29
CA HIS A 35 -2.79 2.25 5.50
C HIS A 35 -2.26 2.88 4.22
N LEU A 36 -1.96 2.08 3.19
CA LEU A 36 -1.54 2.57 1.88
C LEU A 36 -2.72 2.93 0.97
N GLN A 37 -3.96 2.59 1.36
CA GLN A 37 -5.14 2.91 0.55
C GLN A 37 -5.47 4.41 0.69
N GLU A 38 -5.63 5.07 -0.45
CA GLU A 38 -6.09 6.46 -0.48
C GLU A 38 -7.56 6.54 -0.07
N LEU A 39 -7.99 7.71 0.41
CA LEU A 39 -9.37 7.92 0.86
C LEU A 39 -10.42 7.54 -0.20
N ALA A 40 -10.09 7.69 -1.48
CA ALA A 40 -10.96 7.34 -2.60
C ALA A 40 -11.05 5.83 -2.89
N GLY A 41 -10.24 4.98 -2.24
CA GLY A 41 -10.29 3.53 -2.37
C GLY A 41 -9.19 2.90 -3.24
N TYR A 42 -8.27 3.69 -3.79
CA TYR A 42 -7.21 3.19 -4.68
C TYR A 42 -5.85 3.17 -4.01
N TRP A 43 -4.90 2.45 -4.61
CA TRP A 43 -3.49 2.49 -4.21
C TRP A 43 -2.66 3.20 -5.27
N LYS A 44 -1.66 3.96 -4.79
CA LYS A 44 -0.63 4.54 -5.66
C LYS A 44 0.43 3.50 -5.93
N TRP A 45 0.91 3.46 -7.17
CA TRP A 45 2.07 2.65 -7.54
C TRP A 45 3.32 3.18 -6.84
N THR A 46 3.75 2.51 -5.76
CA THR A 46 4.92 2.87 -4.96
C THR A 46 5.78 1.63 -4.72
N GLU A 47 7.07 1.84 -4.45
CA GLU A 47 7.97 0.72 -4.12
C GLU A 47 7.50 -0.02 -2.87
N ASP A 48 7.02 0.72 -1.86
CA ASP A 48 6.48 0.16 -0.63
C ASP A 48 5.28 -0.76 -0.90
N LEU A 49 4.33 -0.32 -1.73
CA LEU A 49 3.18 -1.14 -2.12
C LEU A 49 3.62 -2.46 -2.77
N LEU A 50 4.52 -2.37 -3.75
CA LEU A 50 4.99 -3.54 -4.50
C LEU A 50 5.72 -4.54 -3.60
N GLN A 51 6.55 -4.05 -2.68
CA GLN A 51 7.19 -4.89 -1.67
C GLN A 51 6.16 -5.54 -0.75
N LYS A 52 5.09 -4.83 -0.40
CA LYS A 52 4.00 -5.42 0.40
C LYS A 52 3.28 -6.52 -0.37
N VAL A 53 2.96 -6.36 -1.64
CA VAL A 53 2.33 -7.46 -2.41
C VAL A 53 3.32 -8.54 -2.88
N GLY A 54 4.58 -8.52 -2.41
CA GLY A 54 5.57 -9.57 -2.67
C GLY A 54 6.26 -9.48 -4.04
N LEU A 55 6.18 -8.33 -4.71
CA LEU A 55 6.71 -8.13 -6.06
C LEU A 55 8.12 -7.54 -6.04
N ASP A 56 8.98 -8.00 -6.95
CA ASP A 56 10.26 -7.34 -7.24
C ASP A 56 10.00 -6.03 -7.97
N VAL A 57 10.18 -4.93 -7.24
CA VAL A 57 9.96 -3.55 -7.72
C VAL A 57 10.62 -3.30 -9.09
N LYS A 58 11.91 -3.65 -9.23
CA LYS A 58 12.69 -3.31 -10.43
C LYS A 58 12.27 -4.16 -11.61
N ARG A 59 12.03 -5.46 -11.37
CA ARG A 59 11.56 -6.38 -12.40
C ARG A 59 10.17 -5.99 -12.87
N THR A 60 9.20 -5.84 -11.96
CA THR A 60 7.82 -5.49 -12.30
C THR A 60 7.72 -4.16 -13.04
N GLN A 61 8.47 -3.13 -12.60
CA GLN A 61 8.50 -1.85 -13.31
C GLN A 61 9.08 -1.99 -14.73
N ARG A 62 10.21 -2.69 -14.89
CA ARG A 62 10.82 -2.91 -16.20
C ARG A 62 9.88 -3.68 -17.13
N ASP A 63 9.29 -4.75 -16.63
CA ASP A 63 8.43 -5.66 -17.37
C ASP A 63 7.13 -4.97 -17.83
N LEU A 64 6.58 -4.09 -16.99
CA LEU A 64 5.44 -3.26 -17.33
C LEU A 64 5.79 -2.19 -18.37
N GLU A 65 6.93 -1.52 -18.23
CA GLU A 65 7.39 -0.52 -19.20
C GLU A 65 7.65 -1.14 -20.58
N ILE A 66 8.29 -2.31 -20.64
CA ILE A 66 8.51 -3.05 -21.90
C ILE A 66 7.18 -3.41 -22.54
N GLN A 67 6.24 -3.95 -21.76
CA GLN A 67 4.94 -4.33 -22.27
C GLN A 67 4.17 -3.12 -22.81
N TYR A 68 4.14 -2.03 -22.05
CA TYR A 68 3.49 -0.80 -22.49
C TYR A 68 4.07 -0.28 -23.81
N LYS A 69 5.40 -0.23 -23.93
CA LYS A 69 6.08 0.17 -25.18
C LYS A 69 5.79 -0.76 -26.35
N SER A 70 5.62 -2.05 -26.09
CA SER A 70 5.25 -3.00 -27.16
C SER A 70 3.83 -2.76 -27.69
N LEU A 71 2.93 -2.21 -26.86
CA LEU A 71 1.52 -1.96 -27.21
C LEU A 71 1.30 -0.56 -27.82
N GLU A 72 1.92 0.48 -27.25
CA GLU A 72 1.70 1.89 -27.63
C GLU A 72 2.89 2.50 -28.42
N GLY A 73 3.97 1.76 -28.59
CA GLY A 73 5.23 2.24 -29.15
C GLY A 73 6.07 3.07 -28.17
N ASP A 74 7.22 3.57 -28.63
CA ASP A 74 8.21 4.29 -27.81
C ASP A 74 7.88 5.78 -27.57
N SER A 75 6.62 6.19 -27.72
CA SER A 75 6.25 7.61 -27.68
C SER A 75 6.26 8.22 -26.27
N MET A 76 5.93 7.44 -25.23
CA MET A 76 5.83 7.91 -23.85
C MET A 76 5.97 6.75 -22.86
N SER A 77 6.51 6.99 -21.67
CA SER A 77 6.53 5.99 -20.59
C SER A 77 5.16 5.86 -19.89
N ILE A 78 4.82 4.65 -19.45
CA ILE A 78 3.61 4.38 -18.66
C ILE A 78 3.60 5.16 -17.34
N TRP A 79 4.77 5.47 -16.78
CA TRP A 79 4.90 6.22 -15.53
C TRP A 79 4.36 7.64 -15.62
N ASN A 80 4.24 8.18 -16.84
CA ASN A 80 3.59 9.47 -17.07
C ASN A 80 2.05 9.38 -17.09
N ARG A 81 1.48 8.16 -17.17
CA ARG A 81 0.04 7.90 -17.13
C ARG A 81 -0.40 7.47 -15.72
N ARG A 82 -0.46 8.44 -14.81
CA ARG A 82 -0.81 8.21 -13.38
C ARG A 82 -2.07 7.36 -13.19
N TYR A 83 -3.14 7.62 -13.93
CA TYR A 83 -4.37 6.84 -13.85
C TYR A 83 -4.16 5.35 -14.15
N PHE A 84 -3.37 5.02 -15.17
CA PHE A 84 -3.04 3.64 -15.50
C PHE A 84 -2.26 2.97 -14.37
N THR A 85 -1.25 3.65 -13.85
CA THR A 85 -0.45 3.10 -12.75
C THR A 85 -1.26 2.89 -11.48
N TYR A 86 -2.25 3.74 -11.19
CA TYR A 86 -3.12 3.58 -10.03
C TYR A 86 -4.13 2.46 -10.21
N LEU A 87 -4.70 2.31 -11.42
CA LEU A 87 -5.56 1.17 -11.77
C LEU A 87 -4.80 -0.15 -11.62
N LEU A 88 -3.60 -0.23 -12.20
CA LEU A 88 -2.76 -1.43 -12.10
C LEU A 88 -2.39 -1.75 -10.65
N ALA A 89 -1.96 -0.75 -9.86
CA ALA A 89 -1.65 -0.94 -8.45
C ALA A 89 -2.87 -1.45 -7.66
N THR A 90 -4.04 -0.88 -7.91
CA THR A 90 -5.28 -1.23 -7.21
C THR A 90 -5.73 -2.65 -7.53
N ILE A 91 -5.64 -3.05 -8.81
CA ILE A 91 -5.98 -4.40 -9.27
C ILE A 91 -4.98 -5.42 -8.71
N LEU A 92 -3.69 -5.10 -8.69
CA LEU A 92 -2.66 -5.97 -8.08
C LEU A 92 -2.95 -6.25 -6.61
N VAL A 93 -3.30 -5.23 -5.83
CA VAL A 93 -3.64 -5.41 -4.41
C VAL A 93 -4.92 -6.23 -4.25
N GLY A 94 -5.94 -5.97 -5.08
CA GLY A 94 -7.18 -6.76 -5.07
C GLY A 94 -6.92 -8.24 -5.34
N GLN A 95 -6.06 -8.56 -6.31
CA GLN A 95 -5.65 -9.94 -6.59
C GLN A 95 -4.80 -10.54 -5.47
N TYR A 96 -3.93 -9.75 -4.84
CA TYR A 96 -3.16 -10.20 -3.68
C TYR A 96 -4.08 -10.56 -2.51
N PHE A 97 -5.12 -9.78 -2.24
CA PHE A 97 -6.11 -10.13 -1.22
C PHE A 97 -6.82 -11.46 -1.50
N GLU A 98 -7.22 -11.69 -2.76
CA GLU A 98 -7.92 -12.92 -3.15
C GLU A 98 -7.03 -14.18 -3.09
N ASN A 99 -5.73 -14.05 -3.38
CA ASN A 99 -4.84 -15.20 -3.57
C ASN A 99 -3.96 -15.52 -2.35
N GLU A 100 -3.54 -14.49 -1.60
CA GLU A 100 -2.43 -14.61 -0.64
C GLU A 100 -2.82 -14.25 0.80
N LEU A 101 -4.01 -13.69 1.02
CA LEU A 101 -4.38 -13.08 2.30
C LEU A 101 -5.53 -13.82 2.99
N ASP A 102 -5.18 -14.82 3.80
CA ASP A 102 -6.13 -15.58 4.63
C ASP A 102 -6.59 -14.82 5.89
N GLU A 103 -5.92 -13.70 6.23
CA GLU A 103 -6.21 -12.92 7.43
C GLU A 103 -7.50 -12.11 7.29
N SER A 104 -8.47 -12.37 8.16
CA SER A 104 -9.71 -11.55 8.31
C SER A 104 -10.43 -11.25 6.97
N PRO A 105 -11.01 -12.26 6.29
CA PRO A 105 -11.72 -12.11 5.02
C PRO A 105 -12.74 -10.96 5.00
N ASP A 106 -13.59 -10.90 6.03
CA ASP A 106 -14.60 -9.86 6.18
C ASP A 106 -14.02 -8.43 6.12
N ILE A 107 -12.78 -8.23 6.56
CA ILE A 107 -12.11 -6.93 6.57
C ILE A 107 -11.55 -6.61 5.19
N TRP A 108 -10.78 -7.53 4.60
CA TRP A 108 -10.16 -7.24 3.30
C TRP A 108 -11.20 -7.20 2.18
N GLU A 109 -12.30 -7.95 2.28
CA GLU A 109 -13.41 -7.91 1.31
C GLU A 109 -14.04 -6.51 1.26
N LEU A 110 -14.27 -5.87 2.41
CA LEU A 110 -14.79 -4.49 2.46
C LEU A 110 -13.80 -3.47 1.86
N VAL A 111 -12.51 -3.66 2.13
CA VAL A 111 -11.45 -2.79 1.59
C VAL A 111 -11.36 -2.95 0.07
N LYS A 112 -11.50 -4.18 -0.42
CA LYS A 112 -11.52 -4.53 -1.84
C LYS A 112 -12.78 -4.04 -2.54
N GLU A 113 -13.97 -4.15 -1.94
CA GLU A 113 -15.21 -3.67 -2.53
C GLU A 113 -15.12 -2.19 -2.89
N LYS A 114 -14.58 -1.37 -1.98
CA LYS A 114 -14.34 0.06 -2.23
C LYS A 114 -13.36 0.29 -3.39
N ALA A 115 -12.32 -0.53 -3.47
CA ALA A 115 -11.34 -0.47 -4.55
C ALA A 115 -11.95 -0.88 -5.90
N ASP A 116 -12.77 -1.93 -5.92
CA ASP A 116 -13.46 -2.43 -7.11
C ASP A 116 -14.43 -1.37 -7.66
N ILE A 117 -15.18 -0.69 -6.78
CA ILE A 117 -16.03 0.46 -7.17
C ILE A 117 -15.17 1.55 -7.82
N TRP A 118 -14.05 1.92 -7.20
CA TRP A 118 -13.15 2.93 -7.75
C TRP A 118 -12.58 2.52 -9.12
N VAL A 119 -12.17 1.26 -9.29
CA VAL A 119 -11.67 0.72 -10.57
C VAL A 119 -12.76 0.77 -11.63
N GLN A 120 -13.97 0.32 -11.32
CA GLN A 120 -15.10 0.35 -12.26
C GLN A 120 -15.41 1.77 -12.73
N ASP A 121 -15.53 2.72 -11.81
CA ASP A 121 -15.89 4.09 -12.15
C ASP A 121 -14.77 4.80 -12.91
N THR A 122 -13.50 4.56 -12.53
CA THR A 122 -12.36 5.14 -13.24
C THR A 122 -12.21 4.56 -14.64
N THR A 123 -12.46 3.26 -14.82
CA THR A 123 -12.38 2.59 -16.13
C THR A 123 -13.45 3.08 -17.10
N LYS A 124 -14.67 3.38 -16.61
CA LYS A 124 -15.76 3.94 -17.45
C LYS A 124 -15.43 5.30 -18.07
N ILE A 125 -14.50 6.04 -17.48
CA ILE A 125 -14.06 7.36 -17.98
C ILE A 125 -13.04 7.20 -19.12
N LEU A 126 -12.38 6.04 -19.23
CA LEU A 126 -11.39 5.76 -20.26
C LEU A 126 -12.07 5.51 -21.61
N ALA A 127 -11.40 5.94 -22.69
CA ALA A 127 -11.80 5.55 -24.04
C ALA A 127 -11.66 4.02 -24.21
N GLU A 128 -12.44 3.43 -25.12
CA GLU A 128 -12.43 1.98 -25.35
C GLU A 128 -11.04 1.42 -25.65
N SER A 129 -10.24 2.11 -26.48
CA SER A 129 -8.85 1.72 -26.75
C SER A 129 -7.96 1.72 -25.50
N GLN A 130 -8.20 2.63 -24.57
CA GLN A 130 -7.49 2.71 -23.30
C GLN A 130 -7.93 1.60 -22.33
N GLN A 131 -9.20 1.20 -22.35
CA GLN A 131 -9.68 0.06 -21.58
C GLN A 131 -9.07 -1.25 -22.07
N ILE A 132 -8.99 -1.44 -23.40
CA ILE A 132 -8.32 -2.60 -24.02
C ILE A 132 -6.84 -2.64 -23.62
N LEU A 133 -6.14 -1.51 -23.76
CA LEU A 133 -4.75 -1.39 -23.37
C LEU A 133 -4.55 -1.73 -21.88
N LEU A 134 -5.40 -1.21 -21.00
CA LEU A 134 -5.37 -1.49 -19.58
C LEU A 134 -5.54 -2.99 -19.30
N GLN A 135 -6.51 -3.65 -19.95
CA GLN A 135 -6.74 -5.09 -19.78
C GLN A 135 -5.50 -5.89 -20.20
N GLN A 136 -4.90 -5.57 -21.34
CA GLN A 136 -3.68 -6.24 -21.79
C GLN A 136 -2.52 -6.08 -20.79
N LEU A 137 -2.36 -4.88 -20.21
CA LEU A 137 -1.35 -4.62 -19.18
C LEU A 137 -1.63 -5.41 -17.89
N ILE A 138 -2.89 -5.49 -17.45
CA ILE A 138 -3.30 -6.29 -16.30
C ILE A 138 -2.93 -7.75 -16.52
N ASP A 139 -3.37 -8.34 -17.63
CA ASP A 139 -3.12 -9.75 -17.95
C ASP A 139 -1.62 -10.06 -17.96
N GLY A 140 -0.82 -9.16 -18.54
CA GLY A 140 0.63 -9.33 -18.63
C GLY A 140 1.34 -9.21 -17.28
N VAL A 141 0.88 -8.32 -16.39
CA VAL A 141 1.44 -8.18 -15.04
C VAL A 141 1.04 -9.37 -14.16
N LEU A 142 -0.24 -9.75 -14.15
CA LEU A 142 -0.73 -10.85 -13.33
C LEU A 142 -0.09 -12.19 -13.72
N ALA A 143 0.11 -12.43 -15.02
CA ALA A 143 0.83 -13.62 -15.50
C ALA A 143 2.29 -13.72 -15.03
N ARG A 144 2.89 -12.63 -14.52
CA ARG A 144 4.29 -12.58 -14.07
C ARG A 144 4.43 -12.30 -12.57
N ALA A 145 3.35 -11.92 -11.89
CA ALA A 145 3.35 -11.49 -10.50
C ALA A 145 3.63 -12.65 -9.53
N TRP A 146 3.06 -13.83 -9.83
CA TRP A 146 3.15 -15.02 -8.97
C TRP A 146 3.44 -16.31 -9.76
N ALA A 147 4.08 -16.18 -10.94
CA ALA A 147 4.57 -17.29 -11.77
C ALA A 147 6.05 -17.55 -11.51
#